data_AF-A0A845WKT0-F1
#
_entry.id   AF-A0A845WKT0-F1
#
_cell.length_a   1.000
_cell.length_b   1.000
_cell.length_c   1.000
_cell.angle_alpha   90.00
_cell.angle_beta   90.00
_cell.angle_gamma   90.00
#
_symmetry.space_group_name_H-M   'P 1'
#
loop_
_entity.id
_entity.type
_entity.pdbx_description
1 polymer ?
#
loop_
_entity_poly.entity_id
_entity_poly.type
_entity_poly.pdbx_seq_one_letter_code
_entity_poly.pdbx_strand_id
1 'polypeptide(L)' 'YQELGTENYLPLFHLRQKLQPPLSREELDKALYSLQAEDKIDLSALQEANMYTEEQIEAGIPQNTGGRLFFIMVQ' A
#
# COMPACT_ATOMS: atom_id res chain seq x y z
N TYR A 1 22.68 3.94 -17.79
CA TYR A 1 22.24 3.01 -16.74
C TYR A 1 21.01 3.62 -16.11
N GLN A 2 19.83 3.32 -16.64
CA GLN A 2 18.56 3.68 -16.01
C GLN A 2 18.46 2.80 -14.77
N GLU A 3 18.50 3.42 -13.59
CA GLU A 3 18.22 2.74 -12.34
C GLU A 3 16.83 2.11 -12.46
N LEU A 4 16.82 0.79 -12.34
CA LEU A 4 15.64 -0.04 -12.41
C LEU A 4 14.62 0.52 -11.41
N GLY A 5 13.40 0.77 -11.87
CA GLY A 5 12.30 1.42 -11.15
C GLY A 5 11.77 0.65 -9.93
N THR A 6 12.66 0.34 -8.99
CA THR A 6 12.36 -0.19 -7.65
C THR A 6 12.22 0.92 -6.60
N GLU A 7 12.45 2.18 -6.97
CA GLU A 7 12.39 3.31 -6.03
C GLU A 7 10.95 3.72 -5.64
N ASN A 8 9.94 3.27 -6.39
CA ASN A 8 8.55 3.71 -6.18
C ASN A 8 7.66 2.71 -5.43
N TYR A 9 8.18 1.56 -4.97
CA TYR A 9 7.37 0.53 -4.28
C TYR A 9 7.39 0.74 -2.77
N LEU A 10 6.29 1.23 -2.21
CA LEU A 10 6.13 1.42 -0.76
C LEU A 10 5.09 0.45 -0.17
N PRO A 11 5.49 -0.43 0.77
CA PRO A 11 4.53 -1.19 1.57
C PRO A 11 3.62 -0.28 2.41
N LEU A 12 2.32 -0.55 2.39
CA LEU A 12 1.30 0.26 3.06
C LEU A 12 1.51 0.36 4.57
N PHE A 13 2.03 -0.69 5.20
CA PHE A 13 2.27 -0.68 6.65
C PHE A 13 3.27 0.41 7.08
N HIS A 14 4.26 0.73 6.24
CA HIS A 14 5.19 1.83 6.51
C HIS A 14 4.49 3.19 6.46
N LEU A 15 3.54 3.35 5.53
CA LEU A 15 2.75 4.58 5.43
C LEU A 15 1.83 4.73 6.64
N ARG A 16 1.17 3.65 7.07
CA ARG A 16 0.36 3.63 8.29
C ARG A 16 1.17 4.00 9.52
N GLN A 17 2.34 3.38 9.73
CA GLN A 17 3.20 3.69 10.87
C GLN A 17 3.62 5.17 10.95
N LYS A 18 3.74 5.85 9.81
CA LYS A 18 4.11 7.29 9.77
C LYS A 18 2.92 8.23 9.90
N LEU A 19 1.75 7.84 9.39
CA LEU A 19 0.56 8.71 9.31
C LEU A 19 -0.49 8.43 10.38
N GLN A 20 -0.37 7.33 11.13
CA GLN A 20 -1.25 7.00 12.26
C GLN A 20 -0.50 7.19 13.59
N PRO A 21 -0.94 8.12 14.46
CA PRO A 21 -1.85 9.26 14.22
C PRO A 21 -1.16 10.38 13.41
N PRO A 22 -1.89 11.26 12.67
CA PRO A 22 -3.27 11.69 12.92
C PRO A 22 -4.37 11.10 12.02
N LEU A 23 -4.05 10.43 10.91
CA LEU A 23 -5.06 9.86 10.01
C LEU A 23 -5.56 8.52 10.54
N SER A 24 -6.86 8.25 10.49
CA SER A 24 -7.40 6.91 10.75
C SER A 24 -7.07 5.93 9.61
N ARG A 25 -7.25 4.63 9.87
CA ARG A 25 -7.10 3.61 8.80
C ARG A 25 -8.01 3.89 7.61
N GLU A 26 -9.28 4.22 7.86
CA GLU A 26 -10.27 4.45 6.81
C GLU A 26 -9.98 5.72 6.00
N GLU A 27 -9.51 6.80 6.64
CA GLU A 27 -9.15 8.04 5.94
C GLU A 27 -7.95 7.83 5.01
N LEU A 28 -6.93 7.10 5.47
CA LEU A 28 -5.79 6.77 4.63
C LEU A 28 -6.21 5.92 3.44
N ASP A 29 -7.04 4.90 3.67
CA ASP A 29 -7.50 3.99 2.62
C ASP A 29 -8.31 4.75 1.55
N LYS A 30 -9.21 5.65 1.98
CA LYS A 30 -9.94 6.54 1.06
C LYS A 30 -9.01 7.44 0.25
N ALA A 31 -8.02 8.06 0.89
CA ALA A 31 -7.06 8.92 0.20
C ALA A 31 -6.25 8.14 -0.86
N LEU A 32 -5.86 6.91 -0.57
CA LEU A 32 -5.16 6.04 -1.52
C LEU A 32 -6.05 5.69 -2.72
N TYR A 33 -7.31 5.31 -2.50
CA TYR A 33 -8.23 5.07 -3.62
C TYR A 33 -8.48 6.32 -4.46
N SER A 34 -8.56 7.51 -3.85
CA SER A 34 -8.65 8.77 -4.60
C SER A 34 -7.41 9.03 -5.45
N LEU A 35 -6.21 8.81 -4.90
CA LEU A 35 -4.97 8.97 -5.66
C LEU A 35 -4.85 7.96 -6.80
N GLN A 36 -5.32 6.72 -6.61
CA GLN A 36 -5.36 5.73 -7.67
C GLN A 36 -6.35 6.13 -8.77
N ALA A 37 -7.52 6.66 -8.40
CA ALA A 37 -8.50 7.16 -9.37
C ALA A 37 -8.01 8.40 -10.16
N GLU A 38 -7.03 9.13 -9.63
CA GLU A 38 -6.35 10.24 -10.31
C GLU A 38 -5.11 9.79 -11.11
N ASP A 39 -4.89 8.48 -11.27
CA ASP A 39 -3.73 7.87 -11.93
C ASP A 39 -2.37 8.32 -11.33
N LYS A 40 -2.35 8.76 -10.07
CA LYS A 40 -1.12 9.19 -9.38
C LYS A 40 -0.36 8.04 -8.75
N ILE A 41 -1.09 7.01 -8.33
CA ILE A 41 -0.53 5.81 -7.73
C ILE A 41 -1.21 4.57 -8.29
N ASP A 42 -0.55 3.44 -8.14
CA ASP A 42 -1.14 2.13 -8.34
C ASP A 42 -1.02 1.27 -7.08
N LEU A 43 -2.02 0.44 -6.83
CA LEU A 43 -2.11 -0.42 -5.65
C LEU A 43 -2.00 -1.88 -6.08
N SER A 44 -0.98 -2.58 -5.59
CA SER A 44 -0.77 -4.00 -5.87
C SER A 44 -1.01 -4.85 -4.63
N ALA A 45 -1.56 -6.05 -4.85
CA ALA A 45 -1.71 -7.06 -3.81
C ALA A 45 -0.36 -7.68 -3.40
N LEU A 46 -0.32 -8.23 -2.18
CA LEU A 46 0.80 -9.01 -1.69
C LEU A 46 0.85 -10.39 -2.37
N GLN A 47 1.93 -10.68 -3.11
CA GLN A 47 2.15 -12.00 -3.71
C GLN A 47 2.94 -12.92 -2.77
N GLU A 48 3.96 -12.40 -2.09
CA GLU A 48 4.86 -13.15 -1.21
C GLU A 48 4.73 -12.71 0.24
N ALA A 49 3.88 -13.41 1.00
CA ALA A 49 3.61 -13.11 2.41
C ALA A 49 4.70 -13.60 3.38
N ASN A 50 5.58 -14.51 2.94
CA ASN A 50 6.67 -15.09 3.72
C ASN A 50 7.69 -14.07 4.25
N MET A 51 7.79 -12.89 3.62
CA MET A 51 8.70 -11.82 4.00
C MET A 51 8.12 -10.83 5.02
N TYR A 52 6.84 -10.99 5.40
CA TYR A 52 6.12 -10.05 6.25
C TYR A 52 5.48 -10.74 7.44
N THR A 53 5.40 -10.03 8.57
CA THR A 53 4.67 -10.52 9.74
C THR A 53 3.17 -10.45 9.50
N GLU A 54 2.39 -11.25 10.23
CA GLU A 54 0.92 -11.20 10.16
C GLU A 54 0.41 -9.77 10.40
N GLU A 55 0.95 -9.06 11.40
CA GLU A 55 0.59 -7.68 11.69
C GLU A 55 0.85 -6.72 10.51
N GLN A 56 1.97 -6.89 9.79
CA GLN A 56 2.28 -6.11 8.60
C GLN A 56 1.31 -6.42 7.47
N ILE A 57 1.01 -7.70 7.25
CA ILE A 57 0.00 -8.15 6.27
C ILE A 57 -1.36 -7.57 6.63
N GLU A 58 -1.69 -7.54 7.91
CA GLU A 58 -2.96 -7.00 8.41
C GLU A 58 -3.10 -5.49 8.26
N ALA A 59 -1.99 -4.78 8.10
CA ALA A 59 -1.99 -3.38 7.70
C ALA A 59 -2.33 -3.16 6.22
N GLY A 60 -2.35 -4.20 5.38
CA GLY A 60 -2.89 -4.10 4.01
C GLY A 60 -4.38 -3.73 3.95
N ILE A 61 -4.86 -3.21 2.82
CA ILE A 61 -6.30 -2.96 2.59
C ILE A 61 -6.96 -4.28 2.19
N PRO A 62 -7.95 -4.77 2.94
CA PRO A 62 -8.69 -5.97 2.56
C PRO A 62 -9.51 -5.72 1.29
N GLN A 63 -9.43 -6.65 0.33
CA GLN A 63 -10.26 -6.64 -0.87
C GLN A 63 -11.33 -7.73 -0.77
N ASN A 64 -12.48 -7.50 -1.39
CA ASN A 64 -13.58 -8.48 -1.45
C ASN A 64 -13.21 -9.72 -2.29
N THR A 65 -12.25 -9.58 -3.21
CA THR A 65 -11.79 -10.65 -4.10
C THR A 65 -10.27 -10.56 -4.26
N GLY A 66 -9.54 -11.61 -3.90
CA GLY A 66 -8.07 -11.64 -3.98
C GLY A 66 -7.36 -11.28 -2.67
N GLY A 67 -6.03 -11.10 -2.75
CA GLY A 67 -5.18 -10.73 -1.61
C GLY A 67 -5.37 -9.27 -1.17
N ARG A 68 -4.81 -8.91 -0.01
CA ARG A 68 -4.84 -7.52 0.50
C ARG A 68 -3.98 -6.61 -0.37
N LEU A 69 -4.46 -5.41 -0.68
CA LEU A 69 -3.61 -4.38 -1.29
C LEU A 69 -2.53 -4.01 -0.28
N PHE A 70 -1.29 -4.06 -0.74
CA PHE A 70 -0.14 -4.03 0.14
C PHE A 70 0.93 -3.07 -0.34
N PHE A 71 1.11 -2.94 -1.66
CA PHE A 71 2.13 -2.06 -2.23
C PHE A 71 1.48 -0.87 -2.90
N ILE A 72 2.08 0.31 -2.69
CA ILE A 72 1.79 1.55 -3.39
C ILE A 72 2.93 1.79 -4.37
N MET A 73 2.61 2.09 -5.62
CA MET A 73 3.54 2.50 -6.66
C MET A 73 3.20 3.91 -7.12
N VAL A 74 4.17 4.82 -7.18
CA VAL A 74 3.96 6.16 -7.75
C VAL A 74 4.22 6.14 -9.25
N GLN A 75 3.34 6.79 -10.02
CA GLN A 75 3.45 6.98 -11.48
C GLN A 75 4.25 8.22 -11.85
#